data_AF-A0A0S3R6E5-F1
#
_entry.id   AF-A0A0S3R6E5-F1
#
_cell.length_a   1.000
_cell.length_b   1.000
_cell.length_c   1.000
_cell.angle_alpha   90.00
_cell.angle_beta   90.00
_cell.angle_gamma   90.00
#
_symmetry.space_group_name_H-M   'P 1'
#
loop_
_entity.id
_entity.type
_entity.pdbx_description
1 polymer ?
#
loop_
_entity_poly.entity_id
_entity_poly.type
_entity_poly.pdbx_seq_one_letter_code
_entity_poly.pdbx_strand_id
1 'polypeptide(L)' 'INLARNPVSHGRSKHIEVKFHFLRDVVNKERIKLTYCKTLEQLADLCTKPLAIDKFVNMRSKIGMVSFENLN' A
#
# COMPACT_ATOMS: atom_id res chain seq x y z
N ILE A 1 -5.16 -15.29 17.60
CA ILE A 1 -6.59 -14.91 17.48
C ILE A 1 -7.06 -14.34 18.82
N ASN A 2 -6.64 -13.12 19.16
CA ASN A 2 -7.03 -12.47 20.43
C ASN A 2 -7.86 -11.19 20.21
N LEU A 3 -7.75 -10.56 19.04
CA LEU A 3 -8.56 -9.38 18.70
C LEU A 3 -10.06 -9.67 18.58
N ALA A 4 -10.45 -10.83 18.04
CA ALA A 4 -11.85 -11.21 17.84
C ALA A 4 -12.58 -11.59 19.15
N ARG A 5 -11.85 -11.77 20.26
CA ARG A 5 -12.40 -12.28 21.53
C ARG A 5 -12.48 -11.23 22.64
N ASN A 6 -11.97 -10.02 22.42
CA ASN A 6 -11.98 -8.96 23.43
C ASN A 6 -12.83 -7.76 22.95
N PRO A 7 -14.04 -7.55 23.53
CA PRO A 7 -14.98 -6.50 23.12
C PRO A 7 -14.39 -5.09 23.16
N VAL A 8 -13.48 -4.82 24.11
CA VAL A 8 -12.83 -3.51 24.30
C VAL A 8 -11.86 -3.19 23.15
N SER A 9 -11.28 -4.22 22.53
CA SER A 9 -10.37 -4.10 21.38
C SER A 9 -11.13 -4.05 20.05
N HIS A 10 -12.35 -4.58 20.02
CA HIS A 10 -13.15 -4.74 18.80
C HIS A 10 -13.49 -3.38 18.16
N GLY A 11 -13.83 -2.36 18.96
CA GLY A 11 -14.07 -1.00 18.46
C GLY A 11 -12.84 -0.32 17.86
N ARG A 12 -11.67 -0.50 18.49
CA ARG A 12 -10.40 0.14 18.05
C ARG A 12 -9.79 -0.50 16.80
N SER A 13 -10.10 -1.77 16.56
CA SER A 13 -9.52 -2.55 15.46
C SER A 13 -10.53 -2.98 14.39
N LYS A 14 -11.79 -2.52 14.47
CA LYS A 14 -12.84 -2.83 13.48
C LYS A 14 -12.41 -2.56 12.04
N HIS A 15 -11.69 -1.45 11.81
CA HIS A 15 -11.22 -1.09 10.47
C HIS A 15 -10.18 -2.10 9.92
N ILE A 16 -9.38 -2.73 10.78
CA ILE A 16 -8.41 -3.77 10.41
C ILE A 16 -9.16 -5.04 10.02
N GLU A 17 -10.13 -5.44 10.85
CA GLU A 17 -10.92 -6.67 10.66
C GLU A 17 -11.75 -6.62 9.36
N VAL A 18 -12.46 -5.51 9.13
CA VAL A 18 -13.23 -5.30 7.90
C VAL A 18 -12.34 -5.37 6.66
N LYS A 19 -11.20 -4.67 6.67
CA LYS A 19 -10.25 -4.70 5.55
C LYS A 19 -9.64 -6.08 5.33
N PHE A 20 -9.36 -6.81 6.41
CA PHE A 20 -8.79 -8.14 6.34
C PHE A 20 -9.75 -9.15 5.72
N HIS A 21 -11.02 -9.16 6.14
CA HIS A 21 -12.03 -10.02 5.55
C HIS A 21 -12.25 -9.70 4.07
N PHE A 22 -12.38 -8.42 3.72
CA PHE A 22 -12.50 -8.00 2.33
C PHE A 22 -11.31 -8.48 1.48
N LEU A 23 -10.08 -8.25 1.95
CA LEU A 23 -8.86 -8.62 1.23
C LEU A 23 -8.75 -10.13 1.05
N ARG A 24 -9.06 -10.91 2.09
CA ARG A 24 -9.08 -12.38 2.02
C ARG A 24 -10.08 -12.86 0.99
N ASP A 25 -11.28 -12.28 0.93
CA ASP A 25 -12.32 -12.69 -0.02
C ASP A 25 -11.91 -12.41 -1.47
N VAL A 26 -11.31 -11.24 -1.77
CA VAL A 26 -10.85 -10.94 -3.14
C VAL A 26 -9.65 -11.78 -3.57
N VAL A 27 -8.77 -12.15 -2.64
CA VAL A 27 -7.66 -13.08 -2.89
C VAL A 27 -8.18 -14.50 -3.14
N ASN A 28 -9.11 -14.99 -2.30
CA ASN A 28 -9.70 -16.33 -2.45
C ASN A 28 -10.51 -16.46 -3.75
N LYS A 29 -11.09 -15.35 -4.24
CA LYS A 29 -11.75 -15.28 -5.55
C LYS A 29 -10.77 -15.07 -6.71
N GLU A 30 -9.46 -15.14 -6.45
CA GLU A 30 -8.37 -14.98 -7.41
C GLU A 30 -8.43 -13.66 -8.21
N ARG A 31 -9.13 -12.65 -7.69
CA ARG A 31 -9.23 -11.32 -8.31
C ARG A 31 -7.93 -10.54 -8.19
N ILE A 32 -7.18 -10.79 -7.12
CA ILE A 32 -5.88 -10.17 -6.85
C ILE A 32 -4.92 -11.21 -6.27
N LYS A 33 -3.61 -10.97 -6.45
CA LYS A 33 -2.54 -11.70 -5.79
C LYS A 33 -1.78 -10.76 -4.86
N LEU A 34 -1.56 -11.20 -3.63
CA LEU A 34 -0.71 -10.47 -2.69
C LEU A 34 0.75 -10.86 -2.92
N THR A 35 1.59 -9.86 -3.13
CA THR A 35 3.04 -10.00 -3.23
C THR A 35 3.71 -9.05 -2.26
N TYR A 36 4.79 -9.50 -1.61
CA TYR A 36 5.59 -8.64 -0.76
C TYR A 36 6.37 -7.64 -1.64
N CYS A 37 6.37 -6.37 -1.23
CA CYS A 37 7.16 -5.31 -1.83
C CYS A 37 7.99 -4.65 -0.74
N LYS A 38 9.30 -4.50 -0.96
CA LYS A 38 10.18 -3.83 0.00
C LYS A 38 9.82 -2.34 0.07
N THR A 39 9.97 -1.72 1.23
CA THR A 39 9.68 -0.29 1.45
C THR A 39 10.42 0.66 0.49
N LEU A 40 11.61 0.26 0.03
CA LEU A 40 12.41 1.03 -0.94
C LEU A 40 11.91 0.89 -2.39
N GLU A 41 11.07 -0.10 -2.65
CA GLU A 41 10.54 -0.44 -3.97
C GLU A 41 9.04 -0.14 -4.08
N GLN A 42 8.37 0.21 -2.98
CA GLN A 42 6.94 0.53 -2.96
C GLN A 42 6.65 1.88 -3.62
N LEU A 43 6.52 1.90 -4.95
CA LEU A 43 6.29 3.11 -5.75
C LEU A 43 5.03 3.89 -5.33
N ALA A 44 4.02 3.21 -4.77
CA ALA A 44 2.81 3.86 -4.24
C ALA A 44 3.10 4.84 -3.10
N ASP A 45 4.25 4.74 -2.43
CA ASP A 45 4.69 5.70 -1.42
C ASP A 45 4.80 7.12 -2.02
N LEU A 46 5.13 7.24 -3.30
CA LEU A 46 5.25 8.51 -4.01
C LEU A 46 3.95 9.35 -3.92
N CYS A 47 2.80 8.69 -3.96
CA CYS A 47 1.48 9.34 -3.97
C CYS A 47 0.83 9.42 -2.59
N THR A 48 1.41 8.77 -1.57
CA THR A 48 0.73 8.57 -0.27
C THR A 48 1.53 9.08 0.93
N LYS A 49 2.81 9.42 0.75
CA LYS A 49 3.70 9.84 1.83
C LYS A 49 4.56 11.04 1.41
N PRO A 50 4.92 11.92 2.36
CA PRO A 50 6.05 12.82 2.17
C PRO A 50 7.34 11.98 2.14
N LEU A 51 8.14 12.15 1.08
CA LEU A 51 9.40 11.41 0.88
C LEU A 51 10.60 12.36 0.95
N ALA A 52 11.73 11.85 1.45
CA ALA A 52 13.01 12.53 1.29
C ALA A 52 13.34 12.69 -0.20
N ILE A 53 14.03 13.78 -0.55
CA ILE A 53 14.25 14.20 -1.94
C ILE A 53 14.91 13.09 -2.78
N ASP A 54 15.93 12.46 -2.24
CA ASP A 54 16.65 11.32 -2.80
C ASP A 54 15.74 10.13 -3.11
N LYS A 55 14.85 9.76 -2.17
CA LYS A 55 13.85 8.70 -2.40
C LYS A 55 12.81 9.11 -3.44
N PHE A 56 12.36 10.37 -3.41
CA PHE A 56 11.43 10.93 -4.38
C PHE A 56 12.00 10.91 -5.81
N VAL A 57 13.23 11.38 -6.01
CA VAL A 57 13.90 11.40 -7.32
C VAL A 57 14.05 9.98 -7.89
N ASN A 58 14.46 9.02 -7.06
CA ASN A 58 14.58 7.62 -7.47
C ASN A 58 13.22 6.99 -7.83
N MET A 59 12.17 7.23 -7.04
CA MET A 59 10.83 6.70 -7.34
C MET A 59 10.21 7.34 -8.58
N ARG A 60 10.44 8.64 -8.79
CA ARG A 60 9.98 9.39 -9.96
C ARG A 60 10.53 8.80 -11.27
N SER A 61 11.81 8.46 -11.32
CA SER A 61 12.39 7.85 -12.54
C SER A 61 11.79 6.46 -12.81
N LYS A 62 11.49 5.69 -11.77
CA LYS A 62 10.89 4.35 -11.89
C LYS A 62 9.46 4.33 -12.44
N ILE A 63 8.70 5.43 -12.28
CA ILE A 63 7.35 5.54 -12.86
C ILE A 63 7.34 6.12 -14.27
N GLY A 64 8.51 6.35 -14.88
CA GLY A 64 8.62 6.90 -16.24
C GLY A 64 8.27 8.39 -16.34
N MET A 65 8.27 9.12 -15.21
CA MET A 65 7.97 10.55 -15.21
C MET A 65 9.16 11.33 -15.78
N VAL A 66 8.92 12.00 -16.90
CA VAL A 66 9.89 12.86 -17.59
C VAL A 66 9.55 14.34 -17.34
N SER A 67 10.55 15.21 -17.47
CA SER A 67 10.30 16.64 -17.46
C SER A 67 9.63 17.07 -18.76
N PHE A 68 8.90 18.18 -18.73
CA PHE A 68 8.14 18.65 -19.88
C PHE A 68 9.05 18.97 -21.07
N GLU A 69 10.27 19.44 -20.79
CA GLU A 69 11.28 19.75 -21.80
C GLU A 69 11.77 18.51 -22.57
N ASN A 70 11.56 17.31 -22.01
CA ASN A 70 11.94 16.04 -22.62
C ASN A 70 10.77 15.39 -23.40
N LEU A 71 9.61 16.04 -23.47
CA LEU A 71 8.50 15.64 -24.33
C LEU A 71 8.65 16.38 -25.66
N ASN A 72 9.19 15.68 -26.67
CA ASN A 72 9.20 16.17 -28.06
C ASN A 72 7.79 16.21 -28.64
#